data_AF-A0A368GL85-F1
#
_entry.id   AF-A0A368GL85-F1
#
_cell.length_a   1.000
_cell.length_b   1.000
_cell.length_c   1.000
_cell.angle_alpha   90.00
_cell.angle_beta   90.00
_cell.angle_gamma   90.00
#
_symmetry.space_group_name_H-M   'P 1'
#
loop_
_entity.id
_entity.type
_entity.pdbx_description
1 polymer ?
#
loop_
_entity_poly.entity_id
_entity_poly.type
_entity_poly.pdbx_seq_one_letter_code
_entity_poly.pdbx_strand_id
1 'polypeptide(L)'
;MGIRLSTAKTAHETDSCYGCGSNLNCFVEEFRKQLWDVYTKNNPSYRFLITNTLAPQSWYCDFKEHIHDYVYIRYGNHSNGELEMVSQLHEVLKHAGIPPNLLTDIIESMLDGKSHHSTFFTDYRRMAANELYSNHTLLRMVTELYYYDFIIFDYPIPKI
;
A
#
# COMPACT_ATOMS: atom_id res chain seq x y z
N MET A 1 15.75 24.63 40.82
CA MET A 1 16.35 25.12 39.56
C MET A 1 16.19 24.01 38.53
N GLY A 2 15.02 23.94 37.88
CA GLY A 2 14.66 22.85 36.97
C GLY A 2 14.90 23.28 35.54
N ILE A 3 15.83 22.61 34.86
CA ILE A 3 16.10 22.83 33.43
C ILE A 3 14.90 22.27 32.66
N ARG A 4 14.06 23.17 32.13
CA ARG A 4 13.10 22.82 31.08
C ARG A 4 13.91 22.46 29.83
N LEU A 5 14.02 21.17 29.54
CA LEU A 5 14.38 20.71 28.21
C LEU A 5 13.21 21.05 27.28
N SER A 6 13.28 22.22 26.64
CA SER A 6 12.50 22.52 25.45
C SER A 6 13.03 21.62 24.33
N THR A 7 12.39 20.47 24.09
CA THR A 7 12.57 19.77 22.83
C THR A 7 11.82 20.54 21.76
N ALA A 8 12.55 21.44 21.08
CA ALA A 8 12.13 21.94 19.80
C ALA A 8 11.98 20.73 18.87
N LYS A 9 10.74 20.35 18.55
CA LYS A 9 10.46 19.46 17.41
C LYS A 9 11.04 20.14 16.18
N THR A 10 12.05 19.53 15.59
CA THR A 10 12.55 19.94 14.28
C THR A 10 11.40 19.79 13.28
N ALA A 11 11.26 20.76 12.38
CA ALA A 11 10.18 20.87 11.40
C ALA A 11 10.07 19.69 10.40
N HIS A 12 10.87 18.63 10.59
CA HIS A 12 10.91 17.43 9.77
C HIS A 12 9.98 16.32 10.29
N GLU A 13 9.37 16.51 11.46
CA GLU A 13 8.51 15.51 12.13
C GLU A 13 7.03 15.92 12.19
N THR A 14 6.65 17.04 11.55
CA THR A 14 5.33 17.68 11.71
C THR A 14 4.43 17.66 10.48
N ASP A 15 4.79 16.97 9.39
CA ASP A 15 3.96 16.93 8.18
C ASP A 15 3.74 15.51 7.63
N SER A 16 3.22 14.61 8.48
CA SER A 16 2.73 13.33 7.99
C SER A 16 1.60 13.58 6.97
N CYS A 17 1.70 12.98 5.79
CA CYS A 17 0.72 13.11 4.69
C CYS A 17 0.75 14.46 3.92
N TYR A 18 1.94 15.03 3.67
CA TYR A 18 2.11 16.24 2.84
C TYR A 18 1.35 17.49 3.36
N GLY A 19 1.06 17.54 4.66
CA GLY A 19 0.30 18.63 5.27
C GLY A 19 -1.20 18.62 4.97
N CYS A 20 -1.71 17.54 4.37
CA CYS A 20 -3.13 17.41 4.02
C CYS A 20 -4.03 17.02 5.20
N GLY A 21 -3.45 16.65 6.35
CA GLY A 21 -4.22 16.15 7.49
C GLY A 21 -5.06 14.93 7.10
N SER A 22 -6.38 15.04 7.20
CA SER A 22 -7.33 13.98 6.83
C SER A 22 -7.99 14.19 5.46
N ASN A 23 -7.57 15.17 4.66
CA ASN A 23 -8.16 15.45 3.35
C ASN A 23 -7.57 14.51 2.28
N LEU A 24 -8.36 13.54 1.80
CA LEU A 24 -7.87 12.54 0.85
C LEU A 24 -7.58 13.15 -0.52
N ASN A 25 -8.37 14.13 -0.96
CA ASN A 25 -8.15 14.79 -2.25
C ASN A 25 -6.79 15.51 -2.29
N CYS A 26 -6.50 16.33 -1.26
CA CYS A 26 -5.20 16.98 -1.10
C CYS A 26 -4.08 15.94 -1.10
N PHE A 27 -4.24 14.85 -0.34
CA PHE A 27 -3.23 13.81 -0.25
C PHE A 27 -2.92 13.20 -1.61
N VAL A 28 -3.94 12.81 -2.38
CA VAL A 28 -3.76 12.19 -3.70
C VAL A 28 -3.13 13.17 -4.70
N GLU A 29 -3.50 14.45 -4.65
CA GLU A 29 -2.91 15.49 -5.50
C GLU A 29 -1.41 15.68 -5.21
N GLU A 30 -1.04 15.85 -3.94
CA GLU A 30 0.37 16.01 -3.55
C GLU A 30 1.18 14.74 -3.78
N PHE A 31 0.60 13.58 -3.48
CA PHE A 31 1.21 12.28 -3.74
C PHE A 31 1.53 12.08 -5.22
N ARG A 32 0.58 12.41 -6.11
CA ARG A 32 0.78 12.33 -7.56
C ARG A 32 1.88 13.28 -8.04
N LYS A 33 1.92 14.52 -7.54
CA LYS A 33 2.99 15.48 -7.86
C LYS A 33 4.35 14.94 -7.42
N GLN A 34 4.42 14.40 -6.21
CA GLN A 34 5.64 13.82 -5.64
C GLN A 34 6.15 12.62 -6.45
N LEU A 35 5.25 11.72 -6.89
CA LEU A 35 5.62 10.59 -7.75
C LEU A 35 6.18 11.06 -9.10
N TRP A 36 5.59 12.11 -9.68
CA TRP A 36 6.09 12.69 -10.92
C TRP A 36 7.47 13.34 -10.74
N ASP A 37 7.71 13.99 -9.61
CA ASP A 37 9.01 14.54 -9.26
C ASP A 37 10.08 13.44 -9.08
N VAL A 38 9.73 12.30 -8.46
CA VAL A 38 10.62 11.13 -8.39
C VAL A 38 10.98 10.64 -9.79
N TYR A 39 9.99 10.49 -10.66
CA TYR A 39 10.18 9.99 -12.02
C TYR A 39 11.02 10.94 -12.89
N THR A 40 10.71 12.24 -12.86
CA THR A 40 11.32 13.22 -13.77
C THR A 40 12.66 13.77 -13.28
N LYS A 41 12.82 13.98 -11.97
CA LYS A 41 14.02 14.62 -11.40
C LYS A 41 15.07 13.61 -10.95
N ASN A 42 14.69 12.32 -10.82
CA ASN A 42 15.54 11.24 -10.31
C ASN A 42 16.34 11.63 -9.05
N ASN A 43 15.74 12.44 -8.17
CA ASN A 43 16.39 12.92 -6.97
C ASN A 43 16.02 11.99 -5.79
N PRO A 44 17.02 11.31 -5.18
CA PRO A 44 16.79 10.42 -4.04
C PRO A 44 16.08 11.07 -2.86
N SER A 45 16.21 12.40 -2.69
CA SER A 45 15.56 13.15 -1.61
C SER A 45 14.02 13.18 -1.72
N TYR A 46 13.45 12.76 -2.85
CA TYR A 46 12.00 12.61 -3.02
C TYR A 46 11.48 11.20 -2.68
N ARG A 47 12.38 10.25 -2.41
CA ARG A 47 12.06 8.88 -2.02
C ARG A 47 11.77 8.84 -0.52
N PHE A 48 10.53 9.11 -0.16
CA PHE A 48 10.04 8.97 1.21
C PHE A 48 9.35 7.62 1.42
N LEU A 49 9.19 7.24 2.70
CA LEU A 49 8.45 6.03 3.09
C LEU A 49 7.12 5.94 2.33
N ILE A 50 6.31 7.01 2.38
CA ILE A 50 4.97 7.07 1.75
C ILE A 50 5.06 6.90 0.23
N THR A 51 6.00 7.59 -0.43
CA THR A 51 6.18 7.48 -1.88
C THR A 51 6.56 6.06 -2.29
N ASN A 52 7.46 5.42 -1.54
CA ASN A 52 7.90 4.06 -1.84
C ASN A 52 6.85 3.00 -1.51
N THR A 53 6.10 3.15 -0.41
CA THR A 53 5.08 2.15 -0.01
C THR A 53 3.79 2.23 -0.81
N LEU A 54 3.47 3.40 -1.37
CA LEU A 54 2.20 3.61 -2.08
C LEU A 54 2.36 3.75 -3.60
N ALA A 55 3.57 3.87 -4.15
CA ALA A 55 3.75 3.94 -5.61
C ALA A 55 3.09 2.74 -6.31
N PRO A 56 2.60 2.91 -7.56
CA PRO A 56 2.16 1.78 -8.37
C PRO A 56 3.24 0.68 -8.40
N GLN A 57 2.84 -0.56 -8.19
CA GLN A 57 3.79 -1.68 -8.15
C GLN A 57 4.49 -1.87 -9.49
N SER A 58 3.80 -1.56 -10.60
CA SER A 58 4.38 -1.56 -11.95
C SER A 58 5.48 -0.52 -12.16
N TRP A 59 5.66 0.45 -11.25
CA TRP A 59 6.69 1.48 -11.36
C TRP A 59 8.00 1.10 -10.65
N TYR A 60 8.06 -0.05 -9.98
CA TYR A 60 9.30 -0.52 -9.38
C TYR A 60 10.33 -0.89 -10.45
N CYS A 61 11.61 -0.66 -10.10
CA CYS A 61 12.73 -0.87 -11.01
C CYS A 61 12.70 -2.28 -11.58
N ASP A 62 12.89 -2.37 -12.89
CA ASP A 62 12.99 -3.61 -13.66
C ASP A 62 11.75 -4.54 -13.55
N PHE A 63 10.63 -4.05 -12.99
CA PHE A 63 9.44 -4.86 -12.79
C PHE A 63 8.88 -5.39 -14.12
N LYS A 64 8.95 -4.58 -15.18
CA LYS A 64 8.50 -4.97 -16.51
C LYS A 64 9.34 -6.12 -17.08
N GLU A 65 10.65 -6.08 -16.87
CA GLU A 65 11.61 -7.06 -17.33
C GLU A 65 11.47 -8.39 -16.56
N HIS A 66 11.02 -8.31 -15.30
CA HIS A 66 10.90 -9.44 -14.38
C HIS A 66 9.45 -9.86 -14.09
N ILE A 67 8.48 -9.41 -14.89
CA ILE A 67 7.05 -9.67 -14.63
C ILE A 67 6.72 -11.17 -14.52
N HIS A 68 7.45 -12.01 -15.24
CA HIS A 68 7.28 -13.46 -15.24
C HIS A 68 8.01 -14.18 -14.10
N ASP A 69 8.83 -13.48 -13.33
CA ASP A 69 9.62 -14.05 -12.23
C ASP A 69 8.84 -14.04 -10.90
N TYR A 70 7.66 -13.42 -10.87
CA TYR A 70 6.84 -13.27 -9.67
C TYR A 70 5.66 -14.26 -9.63
N VAL A 71 5.35 -14.73 -8.42
CA VAL A 71 4.02 -15.28 -8.11
C VAL A 71 3.21 -14.23 -7.38
N TYR A 72 2.08 -13.84 -7.96
CA TYR A 72 1.19 -12.85 -7.35
C TYR A 72 0.25 -13.49 -6.34
N ILE A 73 0.31 -13.01 -5.10
CA ILE A 73 -0.58 -13.42 -4.02
C ILE A 73 -1.60 -12.30 -3.80
N ARG A 74 -2.88 -12.62 -4.01
CA ARG A 74 -3.96 -11.62 -3.92
C ARG A 74 -4.50 -11.53 -2.50
N TYR A 75 -4.53 -10.31 -1.97
CA TYR A 75 -5.20 -9.99 -0.70
C TYR A 75 -6.66 -9.61 -0.97
N GLY A 76 -7.59 -10.51 -0.66
CA GLY A 76 -9.02 -10.23 -0.77
C GLY A 76 -9.53 -9.37 0.39
N ASN A 77 -10.38 -8.38 0.09
CA ASN A 77 -11.10 -7.59 1.10
C ASN A 77 -12.52 -8.14 1.40
N HIS A 78 -12.75 -9.42 1.13
CA HIS A 78 -14.00 -10.12 1.41
C HIS A 78 -13.79 -11.18 2.51
N SER A 79 -14.88 -11.79 2.98
CA SER A 79 -14.88 -12.75 4.11
C SER A 79 -13.83 -13.85 3.96
N ASN A 80 -13.62 -14.35 2.74
CA ASN A 80 -12.69 -15.46 2.46
C ASN A 80 -11.29 -15.01 2.01
N GLY A 81 -11.04 -13.69 1.92
CA GLY A 81 -9.83 -13.16 1.28
C GLY A 81 -8.52 -13.52 2.01
N GLU A 82 -8.60 -13.67 3.34
CA GLU A 82 -7.47 -14.12 4.16
C GLU A 82 -7.14 -15.59 3.90
N LEU A 83 -8.15 -16.47 3.86
CA LEU A 83 -7.98 -17.89 3.55
C LEU A 83 -7.44 -18.10 2.13
N GLU A 84 -7.96 -17.35 1.15
CA GLU A 84 -7.49 -17.42 -0.23
C GLU A 84 -6.03 -16.97 -0.37
N MET A 85 -5.64 -15.91 0.34
CA MET A 85 -4.26 -15.41 0.38
C MET A 85 -3.32 -16.43 1.03
N VAL A 86 -3.72 -16.98 2.19
CA VAL A 86 -2.96 -18.00 2.92
C VAL A 86 -2.82 -19.26 2.08
N SER A 87 -3.85 -19.69 1.36
CA SER A 87 -3.78 -20.84 0.45
C SER A 87 -2.84 -20.60 -0.73
N GLN A 88 -2.83 -19.42 -1.33
CA GLN A 88 -1.89 -19.07 -2.40
C GLN A 88 -0.45 -19.09 -1.88
N LEU A 89 -0.20 -18.49 -0.72
CA LEU A 89 1.13 -18.48 -0.11
C LEU A 89 1.59 -19.89 0.30
N HIS A 90 0.70 -20.72 0.85
CA HIS A 90 1.00 -22.11 1.17
C HIS A 90 1.60 -22.86 -0.02
N GLU A 91 0.97 -22.73 -1.19
CA GLU A 91 1.49 -23.37 -2.41
C GLU A 91 2.86 -22.80 -2.78
N VAL A 92 3.07 -21.48 -2.73
CA VAL A 92 4.39 -20.87 -3.02
C VAL A 92 5.47 -21.42 -2.09
N LEU A 93 5.23 -21.45 -0.78
CA LEU A 93 6.19 -21.91 0.21
C LEU A 93 6.47 -23.41 0.09
N LYS A 94 5.44 -24.21 -0.21
CA LYS A 94 5.58 -25.64 -0.48
C LYS A 94 6.45 -25.89 -1.72
N HIS A 95 6.23 -25.15 -2.81
CA HIS A 95 7.06 -25.25 -4.03
C HIS A 95 8.50 -24.80 -3.78
N ALA A 96 8.72 -23.86 -2.86
CA ALA A 96 10.05 -23.45 -2.41
C ALA A 96 10.77 -24.50 -1.53
N GLY A 97 10.12 -25.62 -1.21
CA GLY A 97 10.71 -26.73 -0.46
C GLY A 97 10.72 -26.53 1.06
N ILE A 98 9.85 -25.66 1.60
CA ILE A 98 9.72 -25.51 3.05
C ILE A 98 9.22 -26.84 3.67
N PRO A 99 9.88 -27.34 4.75
CA PRO A 99 9.47 -28.57 5.42
C PRO A 99 8.01 -28.52 5.91
N PRO A 100 7.25 -29.62 5.84
CA PRO A 100 5.82 -29.63 6.18
C PRO A 100 5.50 -29.10 7.58
N ASN A 101 6.34 -29.39 8.58
CA ASN A 101 6.13 -28.89 9.94
C ASN A 101 6.25 -27.37 10.03
N LEU A 102 7.28 -26.78 9.40
CA LEU A 102 7.46 -25.34 9.38
C LEU A 102 6.36 -24.64 8.54
N LEU A 103 5.92 -25.29 7.47
CA LEU A 103 4.81 -24.79 6.66
C LEU A 103 3.52 -24.72 7.48
N THR A 104 3.21 -25.76 8.26
CA THR A 104 2.07 -25.74 9.20
C THR A 104 2.18 -24.60 10.19
N ASP A 105 3.34 -24.43 10.84
CA ASP A 105 3.56 -23.36 11.83
C ASP A 105 3.33 -21.95 11.22
N ILE A 106 3.81 -21.73 9.99
CA ILE A 106 3.62 -20.47 9.27
C ILE A 106 2.14 -20.22 9.00
N ILE A 107 1.42 -21.22 8.48
CA ILE A 107 0.01 -21.09 8.11
C ILE A 107 -0.88 -20.87 9.33
N GLU A 108 -0.65 -21.61 10.42
CA GLU A 108 -1.36 -21.41 11.67
C GLU A 108 -1.12 -20.00 12.23
N SER A 109 0.12 -19.52 12.19
CA SER A 109 0.48 -18.16 12.64
C SER A 109 -0.19 -17.06 11.82
N MET A 110 -0.38 -17.27 10.51
CA MET A 110 -1.07 -16.31 9.65
C MET A 110 -2.59 -16.27 9.87
N LEU A 111 -3.16 -17.37 10.39
CA LEU A 111 -4.59 -17.49 10.66
C LEU A 111 -4.96 -17.13 12.11
N ASP A 112 -3.98 -16.99 13.01
CA ASP A 112 -4.17 -16.64 14.43
C ASP A 112 -4.77 -15.23 14.63
N GLY A 113 -4.74 -14.39 13.59
CA GLY A 113 -5.48 -13.15 13.54
C GLY A 113 -4.65 -11.98 13.02
N LYS A 114 -5.30 -10.81 12.94
CA LYS A 114 -4.66 -9.60 12.42
C LYS A 114 -3.90 -8.88 13.52
N SER A 115 -2.78 -8.26 13.14
CA SER A 115 -2.01 -7.43 14.08
C SER A 115 -2.87 -6.31 14.67
N HIS A 116 -2.52 -5.87 15.88
CA HIS A 116 -3.17 -4.74 16.55
C HIS A 116 -3.24 -3.46 15.69
N HIS A 117 -2.30 -3.30 14.75
CA HIS A 117 -2.23 -2.15 13.84
C HIS A 117 -3.06 -2.33 12.56
N SER A 118 -3.87 -3.38 12.46
CA SER A 118 -4.72 -3.60 11.28
C SER A 118 -5.79 -2.53 11.15
N THR A 119 -5.84 -1.89 9.99
CA THR A 119 -6.87 -0.90 9.63
C THR A 119 -8.09 -1.53 8.94
N PHE A 120 -8.14 -2.86 8.83
CA PHE A 120 -9.13 -3.56 8.01
C PHE A 120 -10.58 -3.27 8.42
N PHE A 121 -10.85 -3.17 9.72
CA PHE A 121 -12.19 -2.93 10.27
C PHE A 121 -12.36 -1.53 10.88
N THR A 122 -11.44 -0.60 10.63
CA THR A 122 -11.52 0.74 11.23
C THR A 122 -12.52 1.62 10.49
N ASP A 123 -13.18 2.51 11.23
CA ASP A 123 -14.09 3.49 10.63
C ASP A 123 -13.35 4.44 9.69
N TYR A 124 -12.08 4.74 9.96
CA TYR A 124 -11.22 5.53 9.08
C TYR A 124 -11.10 4.92 7.66
N ARG A 125 -10.94 3.60 7.55
CA ARG A 125 -10.91 2.92 6.26
C ARG A 125 -12.23 3.10 5.51
N ARG A 126 -13.36 2.94 6.22
CA ARG A 126 -14.70 3.07 5.63
C ARG A 126 -14.96 4.50 5.18
N MET A 127 -14.56 5.50 5.97
CA MET A 127 -14.67 6.91 5.63
C MET A 127 -13.84 7.26 4.39
N ALA A 128 -12.58 6.83 4.33
CA ALA A 128 -11.71 7.06 3.18
C ALA A 128 -12.24 6.38 1.90
N ALA A 129 -12.76 5.15 2.00
CA ALA A 129 -13.39 4.48 0.88
C ALA A 129 -14.63 5.26 0.38
N ASN A 130 -15.48 5.72 1.29
CA ASN A 130 -16.66 6.51 0.94
C ASN A 130 -16.26 7.84 0.26
N GLU A 131 -15.25 8.55 0.77
CA GLU A 131 -14.72 9.78 0.15
C GLU A 131 -14.19 9.51 -1.25
N LEU A 132 -13.41 8.44 -1.43
CA LEU A 132 -12.86 8.05 -2.73
C LEU A 132 -13.96 7.73 -3.75
N TYR A 133 -14.90 6.85 -3.42
CA TYR A 133 -15.93 6.38 -4.36
C TYR A 133 -17.06 7.38 -4.59
N SER A 134 -17.26 8.37 -3.72
CA SER A 134 -18.27 9.43 -3.91
C SER A 134 -17.75 10.64 -4.70
N ASN A 135 -16.45 10.74 -4.95
CA ASN A 135 -15.83 11.85 -5.67
C ASN A 135 -15.23 11.36 -7.01
N HIS A 136 -15.94 11.61 -8.11
CA HIS A 136 -15.51 11.19 -9.45
C HIS A 136 -14.13 11.71 -9.86
N THR A 137 -13.78 12.95 -9.48
CA THR A 137 -12.47 13.53 -9.78
C THR A 137 -11.37 12.79 -9.04
N LEU A 138 -11.58 12.54 -7.75
CA LEU A 138 -10.62 11.81 -6.92
C LEU A 138 -10.46 10.35 -7.38
N LEU A 139 -11.57 9.66 -7.64
CA LEU A 139 -11.57 8.29 -8.16
C LEU A 139 -10.83 8.22 -9.50
N ARG A 140 -11.05 9.19 -10.39
CA ARG A 140 -10.35 9.30 -11.65
C ARG A 140 -8.84 9.49 -11.45
N MET A 141 -8.42 10.39 -10.56
CA MET A 141 -6.99 10.60 -10.30
C MET A 141 -6.30 9.34 -9.80
N VAL A 142 -6.91 8.60 -8.87
CA VAL A 142 -6.38 7.33 -8.37
C VAL A 142 -6.37 6.28 -9.49
N THR A 143 -7.46 6.18 -10.26
CA THR A 143 -7.56 5.20 -11.37
C THR A 143 -6.50 5.45 -12.45
N GLU A 144 -6.26 6.71 -12.82
CA GLU A 144 -5.20 7.09 -13.75
C GLU A 144 -3.81 6.75 -13.20
N LEU A 145 -3.58 6.99 -11.91
CA LEU A 145 -2.29 6.75 -11.26
C LEU A 145 -1.91 5.26 -11.24
N TYR A 146 -2.89 4.38 -10.96
CA TYR A 146 -2.69 2.92 -10.87
C TYR A 146 -3.15 2.17 -12.13
N TYR A 147 -3.38 2.85 -13.26
CA TYR A 147 -3.98 2.25 -14.46
C TYR A 147 -3.26 0.96 -14.91
N TYR A 148 -1.93 0.98 -14.96
CA TYR A 148 -1.15 -0.20 -15.37
C TYR A 148 -1.21 -1.33 -14.36
N ASP A 149 -1.31 -1.04 -13.05
CA ASP A 149 -1.50 -2.06 -12.02
C ASP A 149 -2.84 -2.78 -12.21
N PHE A 150 -3.91 -2.06 -12.57
CA PHE A 150 -5.20 -2.70 -12.90
C PHE A 150 -5.09 -3.69 -14.05
N ILE A 151 -4.35 -3.33 -15.10
CA ILE A 151 -4.17 -4.19 -16.27
C ILE A 151 -3.25 -5.37 -15.95
N ILE A 152 -2.07 -5.11 -15.39
CA ILE A 152 -1.04 -6.12 -15.16
C ILE A 152 -1.52 -7.18 -14.16
N PHE A 153 -2.20 -6.76 -13.10
CA PHE A 153 -2.67 -7.66 -12.06
C PHE A 153 -4.12 -8.11 -12.26
N ASP A 154 -4.72 -7.84 -13.43
CA ASP A 154 -6.08 -8.24 -13.77
C ASP A 154 -7.09 -7.88 -12.66
N TYR A 155 -7.10 -6.59 -12.30
CA TYR A 155 -8.10 -6.01 -11.41
C TYR A 155 -9.14 -5.23 -12.23
N PRO A 156 -10.42 -5.24 -11.80
CA PRO A 156 -11.45 -4.47 -12.48
C PRO A 156 -11.19 -2.98 -12.33
N ILE A 157 -11.20 -2.27 -13.46
CA ILE A 157 -11.12 -0.80 -13.47
C ILE A 157 -12.41 -0.24 -12.83
N PRO A 158 -12.32 0.68 -11.86
CA PRO A 158 -13.50 1.30 -11.25
C PRO A 158 -14.39 2.00 -12.28
N LYS A 159 -15.71 1.94 -12.07
CA LYS A 159 -16.67 2.72 -12.84
C LYS A 159 -16.65 4.15 -12.33
N ILE A 160 -16.13 5.06 -13.16
CA ILE A 160 -16.15 6.51 -12.93
C ILE A 160 -17.46 7.07 -13.47
#